data_AF-A0A6A6KEE2-F1
#
_entry.id   AF-A0A6A6KEE2-F1
#
_cell.length_a   1.000
_cell.length_b   1.000
_cell.length_c   1.000
_cell.angle_alpha   90.00
_cell.angle_beta   90.00
_cell.angle_gamma   90.00
#
_symmetry.space_group_name_H-M   'P 1'
#
loop_
_entity.id
_entity.type
_entity.pdbx_description
1 polymer ?
#
loop_
_entity_poly.entity_id
_entity_poly.type
_entity_poly.pdbx_seq_one_letter_code
_entity_poly.pdbx_strand_id
1 'polypeptide(L)'
;MSEKRALTKFLRCVEWSDVQEAKQALEMMGRWEMIDVCDALELLSPVFESEEVRAYAVSVLERADDEELQCYLLQLVQALRFERTDKSCLCQFLVQRSLNNIELASFLRWYVAVELYDPAYAKRFYCTYEILEENMMKLAGGPNGEEDGFKLWQSLVRQTELTAQLCSIMRDVRNVRGNTQKKIEKLRQLLSGLLSELTYFEEPIRSPLAPGVLITGIVPSESSIFKSALHPLRLTFRTQCGGTSKIIFKKGDDIRQDQLVVQMVSLMDRLLKLENLDLHLTPYKVLATGQDEGMLEFIPSRSLAQILSEHRSIISYLQKFHPDEHGPFGITATCLETFIKSCAGYSVITYILGIGDRHLDNLLLRDDGRLFHVDFGFILGRDPKPFPPPMKLCKEMVEAMGGAESQYYTRFKSYCCEAYNILRKSSNLILNLFHLIAGSNIPDIAFDPEKSILKLQEKFRLDLDDEAAIHFFQDLINESVSALFPQMVETIHRWAQYWR
;
A
#
# COMPACT_ATOMS: atom_id res chain seq x y z
N MET A 1 -16.67 -30.48 16.12
CA MET A 1 -15.35 -30.41 15.45
C MET A 1 -14.77 -29.06 15.83
N SER A 2 -13.75 -29.02 16.69
CA SER A 2 -13.30 -27.79 17.39
C SER A 2 -12.09 -27.11 16.76
N GLU A 3 -11.34 -27.80 15.90
CA GLU A 3 -10.19 -27.16 15.24
C GLU A 3 -10.70 -26.36 14.03
N LYS A 4 -10.81 -25.04 14.18
CA LYS A 4 -11.29 -24.12 13.13
C LYS A 4 -10.49 -24.27 11.84
N ARG A 5 -9.16 -24.23 11.94
CA ARG A 5 -8.23 -24.24 10.80
C ARG A 5 -8.29 -25.54 9.98
N ALA A 6 -8.81 -26.62 10.55
CA ALA A 6 -8.96 -27.88 9.85
C ALA A 6 -10.07 -27.84 8.78
N LEU A 7 -11.03 -26.90 8.87
CA LEU A 7 -12.13 -26.81 7.91
C LEU A 7 -11.63 -26.55 6.49
N THR A 8 -10.70 -25.60 6.28
CA THR A 8 -10.22 -25.28 4.92
C THR A 8 -9.47 -26.45 4.30
N LYS A 9 -8.77 -27.26 5.11
CA LYS A 9 -8.10 -28.48 4.67
C LYS A 9 -9.09 -29.59 4.36
N PHE A 10 -10.12 -29.76 5.19
CA PHE A 10 -11.21 -30.70 4.93
C PHE A 10 -11.90 -30.40 3.60
N LEU A 11 -12.31 -29.15 3.36
CA LEU A 11 -13.03 -28.75 2.14
C LEU A 11 -12.18 -28.90 0.86
N ARG A 12 -10.85 -28.91 0.96
CA ARG A 12 -9.94 -29.21 -0.16
C ARG A 12 -9.91 -30.68 -0.55
N CYS A 13 -10.20 -31.57 0.38
CA CYS A 13 -10.18 -33.01 0.15
C CYS A 13 -11.51 -33.54 -0.41
N VAL A 14 -12.55 -32.71 -0.44
CA VAL A 14 -13.89 -33.09 -0.90
C VAL A 14 -13.91 -33.18 -2.42
N GLU A 15 -14.36 -34.32 -2.95
CA GLU A 15 -14.67 -34.48 -4.36
C GLU A 15 -16.03 -33.84 -4.68
N TRP A 16 -16.03 -32.56 -5.04
CA TRP A 16 -17.25 -31.78 -5.29
C TRP A 16 -18.08 -32.26 -6.48
N SER A 17 -17.53 -33.12 -7.34
CA SER A 17 -18.28 -33.77 -8.41
C SER A 17 -19.15 -34.93 -7.94
N ASP A 18 -18.86 -35.52 -6.77
CA ASP A 18 -19.71 -36.52 -6.12
C ASP A 18 -20.80 -35.83 -5.29
N VAL A 19 -22.06 -36.04 -5.69
CA VAL A 19 -23.22 -35.41 -5.06
C VAL A 19 -23.40 -35.83 -3.59
N GLN A 20 -23.08 -37.08 -3.23
CA GLN A 20 -23.21 -37.55 -1.85
C GLN A 20 -22.11 -36.96 -0.97
N GLU A 21 -20.88 -36.94 -1.48
CA GLU A 21 -19.74 -36.39 -0.76
C GLU A 21 -19.90 -34.88 -0.55
N ALA A 22 -20.24 -34.13 -1.61
CA ALA A 22 -20.51 -32.71 -1.54
C ALA A 22 -21.62 -32.40 -0.52
N LYS A 23 -22.73 -33.16 -0.54
CA LYS A 23 -23.82 -32.97 0.42
C LYS A 23 -23.37 -33.20 1.86
N GLN A 24 -22.62 -34.27 2.12
CA GLN A 24 -22.10 -34.57 3.46
C GLN A 24 -21.11 -33.49 3.93
N ALA A 25 -20.24 -33.01 3.04
CA ALA A 25 -19.30 -31.94 3.34
C ALA A 25 -20.02 -30.64 3.73
N LEU A 26 -21.09 -30.27 3.04
CA LEU A 26 -21.89 -29.09 3.37
C LEU A 26 -22.62 -29.23 4.73
N GLU A 27 -23.16 -30.42 5.03
CA GLU A 27 -23.75 -30.71 6.35
C GLU A 27 -22.71 -30.63 7.47
N MET A 28 -21.48 -31.11 7.22
CA MET A 28 -20.37 -31.03 8.16
C MET A 28 -19.89 -29.59 8.36
N MET A 29 -19.78 -28.81 7.29
CA MET A 29 -19.41 -27.40 7.33
C MET A 29 -20.37 -26.60 8.21
N GLY A 30 -21.68 -26.83 8.08
CA GLY A 30 -22.71 -26.18 8.91
C GLY A 30 -22.66 -26.53 10.40
N ARG A 31 -21.96 -27.61 10.77
CA ARG A 31 -21.73 -28.04 12.17
C ARG A 31 -20.31 -27.76 12.65
N TRP A 32 -19.43 -27.26 11.78
CA TRP A 32 -18.05 -26.97 12.13
C TRP A 32 -17.98 -25.70 12.97
N GLU A 33 -16.98 -25.63 13.86
CA GLU A 33 -16.69 -24.36 14.52
C GLU A 33 -16.34 -23.29 13.49
N MET A 34 -16.89 -22.08 13.67
CA MET A 34 -16.75 -21.00 12.71
C MET A 34 -15.29 -20.57 12.58
N ILE A 35 -14.80 -20.52 11.34
CA ILE A 35 -13.43 -20.10 11.03
C ILE A 35 -13.24 -18.60 11.21
N ASP A 36 -11.98 -18.18 11.22
CA ASP A 36 -11.60 -16.78 11.30
C ASP A 36 -11.56 -16.15 9.89
N VAL A 37 -11.56 -14.81 9.81
CA VAL A 37 -11.62 -14.07 8.53
C VAL A 37 -10.46 -14.43 7.59
N CYS A 38 -9.27 -14.65 8.14
CA CYS A 38 -8.09 -15.10 7.39
C CYS A 38 -8.36 -16.39 6.59
N ASP A 39 -9.02 -17.37 7.21
CA ASP A 39 -9.32 -18.66 6.58
C ASP A 39 -10.47 -18.52 5.57
N ALA A 40 -11.42 -17.62 5.82
CA ALA A 40 -12.50 -17.31 4.87
C ALA A 40 -11.96 -16.69 3.56
N LEU A 41 -10.89 -15.89 3.62
CA LEU A 41 -10.22 -15.39 2.42
C LEU A 41 -9.62 -16.53 1.57
N GLU A 42 -9.13 -17.62 2.19
CA GLU A 42 -8.67 -18.82 1.48
C GLU A 42 -9.81 -19.46 0.68
N LEU A 43 -11.02 -19.48 1.24
CA LEU A 43 -12.22 -20.05 0.62
C LEU A 43 -12.75 -19.21 -0.56
N LEU A 44 -12.29 -17.97 -0.74
CA LEU A 44 -12.61 -17.14 -1.91
C LEU A 44 -11.62 -17.30 -3.07
N SER A 45 -10.54 -18.07 -2.87
CA SER A 45 -9.54 -18.38 -3.90
C SER A 45 -10.13 -19.23 -5.04
N PRO A 46 -9.45 -19.33 -6.20
CA PRO A 46 -9.92 -20.17 -7.31
C PRO A 46 -9.96 -21.67 -6.99
N VAL A 47 -9.38 -22.10 -5.87
CA VAL A 47 -9.38 -23.51 -5.42
C VAL A 47 -10.79 -23.96 -5.04
N PHE A 48 -11.65 -23.04 -4.57
CA PHE A 48 -12.99 -23.36 -4.08
C PHE A 48 -14.06 -22.75 -4.99
N GLU A 49 -14.71 -23.61 -5.76
CA GLU A 49 -15.73 -23.19 -6.72
C GLU A 49 -17.18 -23.35 -6.22
N SER A 50 -17.42 -24.14 -5.16
CA SER A 50 -18.77 -24.35 -4.62
C SER A 50 -19.38 -23.02 -4.15
N GLU A 51 -20.58 -22.71 -4.64
CA GLU A 51 -21.28 -21.47 -4.28
C GLU A 51 -21.64 -21.45 -2.78
N GLU A 52 -21.91 -22.61 -2.19
CA GLU A 52 -22.21 -22.76 -0.76
C GLU A 52 -20.98 -22.51 0.11
N VAL A 53 -19.80 -22.99 -0.31
CA VAL A 53 -18.54 -22.72 0.39
C VAL A 53 -18.19 -21.22 0.32
N ARG A 54 -18.38 -20.59 -0.85
CA ARG A 54 -18.13 -19.15 -1.01
C ARG A 54 -19.16 -18.32 -0.24
N ALA A 55 -20.43 -18.72 -0.20
CA ALA A 55 -21.45 -18.08 0.62
C ALA A 55 -21.13 -18.18 2.13
N TYR A 56 -20.63 -19.34 2.58
CA TYR A 56 -20.12 -19.49 3.94
C TYR A 56 -18.94 -18.54 4.21
N ALA A 57 -17.98 -18.43 3.28
CA ALA A 57 -16.86 -17.49 3.40
C ALA A 57 -17.34 -16.03 3.54
N VAL A 58 -18.32 -15.62 2.72
CA VAL A 58 -18.95 -14.30 2.81
C VAL A 58 -19.64 -14.09 4.16
N SER A 59 -20.35 -15.09 4.69
CA SER A 59 -20.97 -14.98 6.02
C SER A 59 -19.97 -14.80 7.17
N VAL A 60 -18.73 -15.30 7.00
CA VAL A 60 -17.63 -15.06 7.95
C VAL A 60 -17.10 -13.63 7.78
N LEU A 61 -16.95 -13.15 6.54
CA LEU A 61 -16.52 -11.78 6.23
C LEU A 61 -17.49 -10.72 6.74
N GLU A 62 -18.79 -11.02 6.83
CA GLU A 62 -19.79 -10.12 7.40
C GLU A 62 -19.49 -9.70 8.84
N ARG A 63 -18.68 -10.49 9.57
CA ARG A 63 -18.26 -10.20 10.95
C ARG A 63 -17.07 -9.24 11.04
N ALA A 64 -16.32 -9.05 9.95
CA ALA A 64 -15.19 -8.12 9.93
C ALA A 64 -15.71 -6.68 10.05
N ASP A 65 -14.98 -5.84 10.81
CA ASP A 65 -15.23 -4.40 10.83
C ASP A 65 -14.81 -3.75 9.50
N ASP A 66 -15.20 -2.49 9.29
CA ASP A 66 -14.93 -1.80 8.03
C ASP A 66 -13.43 -1.49 7.82
N GLU A 67 -12.66 -1.27 8.89
CA GLU A 67 -11.22 -0.99 8.79
C GLU A 67 -10.46 -2.24 8.35
N GLU A 68 -10.83 -3.40 8.89
CA GLU A 68 -10.35 -4.70 8.48
C GLU A 68 -10.76 -5.03 7.04
N LEU A 69 -12.02 -4.79 6.70
CA LEU A 69 -12.53 -5.04 5.35
C LEU A 69 -11.82 -4.18 4.31
N GLN A 70 -11.52 -2.92 4.62
CA GLN A 70 -10.75 -2.03 3.78
C GLN A 70 -9.32 -2.54 3.53
N CYS A 71 -8.71 -3.24 4.50
CA CYS A 71 -7.41 -3.89 4.31
C CYS A 71 -7.46 -5.02 3.27
N TYR A 72 -8.63 -5.63 3.02
CA TYR A 72 -8.80 -6.76 2.10
C TYR A 72 -9.55 -6.40 0.81
N LEU A 73 -10.11 -5.19 0.73
CA LEU A 73 -11.02 -4.78 -0.34
C LEU A 73 -10.43 -4.99 -1.74
N LEU A 74 -9.14 -4.68 -1.94
CA LEU A 74 -8.48 -4.90 -3.23
C LEU A 74 -8.52 -6.39 -3.63
N GLN A 75 -8.22 -7.29 -2.69
CA GLN A 75 -8.24 -8.74 -2.90
C GLN A 75 -9.66 -9.28 -3.07
N LEU A 76 -10.63 -8.75 -2.34
CA LEU A 76 -12.03 -9.13 -2.47
C LEU A 76 -12.59 -8.73 -3.84
N VAL A 77 -12.18 -7.56 -4.38
CA VAL A 77 -12.51 -7.19 -5.75
C VAL A 77 -11.88 -8.17 -6.75
N GLN A 78 -10.62 -8.58 -6.57
CA GLN A 78 -10.03 -9.62 -7.42
C GLN A 78 -10.76 -10.98 -7.27
N ALA A 79 -11.23 -11.32 -6.08
CA ALA A 79 -11.94 -12.57 -5.83
C ALA A 79 -13.27 -12.69 -6.63
N LEU A 80 -13.85 -11.57 -7.08
CA LEU A 80 -14.99 -11.57 -8.01
C LEU A 80 -14.67 -12.34 -9.30
N ARG A 81 -13.41 -12.39 -9.74
CA ARG A 81 -12.97 -13.16 -10.94
C ARG A 81 -13.25 -14.66 -10.82
N PHE A 82 -13.32 -15.17 -9.59
CA PHE A 82 -13.50 -16.60 -9.30
C PHE A 82 -14.95 -16.99 -9.06
N GLU A 83 -15.87 -16.03 -9.08
CA GLU A 83 -17.30 -16.29 -8.92
C GLU A 83 -17.89 -17.05 -10.11
N ARG A 84 -18.91 -17.88 -9.87
CA ARG A 84 -19.63 -18.58 -10.93
C ARG A 84 -20.66 -17.69 -11.62
N THR A 85 -21.25 -16.74 -10.89
CA THR A 85 -22.30 -15.84 -11.37
C THR A 85 -21.89 -14.38 -11.22
N ASP A 86 -22.39 -13.52 -12.11
CA ASP A 86 -22.08 -12.08 -12.07
C ASP A 86 -22.70 -11.38 -10.85
N LYS A 87 -23.83 -11.91 -10.34
CA LYS A 87 -24.56 -11.40 -9.14
C LYS A 87 -24.31 -12.28 -7.91
N SER A 88 -23.06 -12.64 -7.66
CA SER A 88 -22.66 -13.53 -6.57
C SER A 88 -22.95 -12.96 -5.17
N CYS A 89 -22.88 -13.82 -4.15
CA CYS A 89 -22.95 -13.42 -2.74
C CYS A 89 -21.86 -12.40 -2.38
N LEU A 90 -20.64 -12.59 -2.89
CA LEU A 90 -19.52 -11.66 -2.67
C LEU A 90 -19.80 -10.28 -3.28
N CYS A 91 -20.33 -10.23 -4.51
CA CYS A 91 -20.72 -8.98 -5.17
C CYS A 91 -21.76 -8.22 -4.34
N GLN A 92 -22.82 -8.92 -3.92
CA GLN A 92 -23.89 -8.32 -3.11
C GLN A 92 -23.37 -7.83 -1.75
N PHE A 93 -22.52 -8.61 -1.10
CA PHE A 93 -21.87 -8.25 0.16
C PHE A 93 -21.03 -6.97 0.03
N LEU A 94 -20.14 -6.89 -0.96
CA LEU A 94 -19.28 -5.73 -1.18
C LEU A 94 -20.10 -4.46 -1.41
N VAL A 95 -21.15 -4.55 -2.24
CA VAL A 95 -22.05 -3.41 -2.47
C VAL A 95 -22.78 -3.04 -1.18
N GLN A 96 -23.39 -4.00 -0.49
CA GLN A 96 -24.19 -3.74 0.72
C GLN A 96 -23.35 -3.09 1.84
N ARG A 97 -22.11 -3.53 2.03
CA ARG A 97 -21.17 -2.90 2.97
C ARG A 97 -20.82 -1.47 2.55
N SER A 98 -20.60 -1.25 1.25
CA SER A 98 -20.28 0.06 0.69
C SER A 98 -21.39 1.10 0.90
N LEU A 99 -22.66 0.69 0.92
CA LEU A 99 -23.78 1.62 1.14
C LEU A 99 -23.74 2.32 2.51
N ASN A 100 -23.07 1.73 3.50
CA ASN A 100 -22.97 2.27 4.85
C ASN A 100 -21.61 2.96 5.13
N ASN A 101 -20.67 2.90 4.19
CA ASN A 101 -19.31 3.43 4.38
C ASN A 101 -18.79 4.06 3.10
N ILE A 102 -18.63 5.39 3.11
CA ILE A 102 -18.21 6.16 1.94
C ILE A 102 -16.77 5.85 1.49
N GLU A 103 -15.89 5.42 2.39
CA GLU A 103 -14.54 4.99 2.00
C GLU A 103 -14.62 3.70 1.19
N LEU A 104 -15.35 2.70 1.69
CA LEU A 104 -15.59 1.44 0.97
C LEU A 104 -16.25 1.68 -0.38
N ALA A 105 -17.30 2.51 -0.46
CA ALA A 105 -17.96 2.85 -1.71
C ALA A 105 -17.03 3.51 -2.73
N SER A 106 -16.25 4.51 -2.29
CA SER A 106 -15.33 5.23 -3.16
C SER A 106 -14.24 4.31 -3.69
N PHE A 107 -13.62 3.48 -2.84
CA PHE A 107 -12.57 2.56 -3.27
C PHE A 107 -13.11 1.40 -4.11
N LEU A 108 -14.26 0.81 -3.75
CA LEU A 108 -14.90 -0.23 -4.54
C LEU A 108 -15.19 0.26 -5.97
N ARG A 109 -15.74 1.48 -6.12
CA ARG A 109 -16.00 2.08 -7.43
C ARG A 109 -14.74 2.14 -8.28
N TRP A 110 -13.63 2.64 -7.72
CA TRP A 110 -12.37 2.76 -8.45
C TRP A 110 -11.75 1.40 -8.78
N TYR A 111 -11.75 0.48 -7.82
CA TYR A 111 -11.15 -0.84 -8.02
C TYR A 111 -11.89 -1.58 -9.12
N VAL A 112 -13.22 -1.58 -9.09
CA VAL A 112 -14.05 -2.16 -10.16
C VAL A 112 -13.83 -1.45 -11.50
N ALA A 113 -13.77 -0.10 -11.51
CA ALA A 113 -13.56 0.68 -12.74
C ALA A 113 -12.22 0.37 -13.43
N VAL A 114 -11.14 0.17 -12.66
CA VAL A 114 -9.83 -0.21 -13.19
C VAL A 114 -9.86 -1.61 -13.83
N GLU A 115 -10.67 -2.52 -13.30
CA GLU A 115 -10.80 -3.88 -13.84
C GLU A 115 -11.68 -3.96 -15.10
N LEU A 116 -12.44 -2.92 -15.44
CA LEU A 116 -13.22 -2.87 -16.70
C LEU A 116 -12.33 -2.90 -17.95
N TYR A 117 -11.05 -2.56 -17.82
CA TYR A 117 -10.08 -2.63 -18.91
C TYR A 117 -9.59 -4.07 -19.20
N ASP A 118 -9.93 -5.04 -18.35
CA ASP A 118 -9.67 -6.46 -18.61
C ASP A 118 -10.87 -7.10 -19.33
N PRO A 119 -10.76 -7.37 -20.66
CA PRO A 119 -11.89 -7.85 -21.44
C PRO A 119 -12.40 -9.23 -21.01
N ALA A 120 -11.56 -10.05 -20.35
CA ALA A 120 -11.97 -11.38 -19.92
C ALA A 120 -13.01 -11.36 -18.79
N TYR A 121 -13.02 -10.29 -17.99
CA TYR A 121 -13.86 -10.17 -16.80
C TYR A 121 -14.69 -8.86 -16.76
N ALA A 122 -14.53 -7.99 -17.76
CA ALA A 122 -15.19 -6.69 -17.83
C ALA A 122 -16.70 -6.74 -17.55
N LYS A 123 -17.41 -7.74 -18.10
CA LYS A 123 -18.86 -7.92 -17.86
C LYS A 123 -19.19 -8.07 -16.37
N ARG A 124 -18.39 -8.85 -15.64
CA ARG A 124 -18.62 -9.13 -14.23
C ARG A 124 -18.37 -7.90 -13.35
N PHE A 125 -17.26 -7.21 -13.61
CA PHE A 125 -16.95 -5.97 -12.94
C PHE A 125 -17.98 -4.89 -13.27
N TYR A 126 -18.42 -4.79 -14.51
CA TYR A 126 -19.48 -3.87 -14.91
C TYR A 126 -20.79 -4.16 -14.18
N CYS A 127 -21.18 -5.44 -14.02
CA CYS A 127 -22.35 -5.80 -13.23
C CYS A 127 -22.23 -5.33 -11.76
N THR A 128 -21.05 -5.45 -11.16
CA THR A 128 -20.80 -4.95 -9.79
C THR A 128 -20.90 -3.42 -9.73
N TYR A 129 -20.36 -2.73 -10.73
CA TYR A 129 -20.45 -1.27 -10.86
C TYR A 129 -21.90 -0.80 -10.96
N GLU A 130 -22.71 -1.43 -11.83
CA GLU A 130 -24.13 -1.11 -12.01
C GLU A 130 -24.93 -1.33 -10.71
N ILE A 131 -24.68 -2.45 -10.00
CA ILE A 131 -25.38 -2.72 -8.74
C ILE A 131 -25.00 -1.66 -7.68
N LEU A 132 -23.72 -1.26 -7.62
CA LEU A 132 -23.28 -0.19 -6.72
C LEU A 132 -23.98 1.13 -7.07
N GLU A 133 -23.96 1.53 -8.35
CA GLU A 133 -24.61 2.74 -8.85
C GLU A 133 -26.09 2.77 -8.51
N GLU A 134 -26.83 1.73 -8.88
CA GLU A 134 -28.28 1.66 -8.66
C GLU A 134 -28.64 1.73 -7.18
N ASN A 135 -27.90 1.05 -6.31
CA ASN A 135 -28.20 1.06 -4.88
C ASN A 135 -27.82 2.38 -4.23
N MET A 136 -26.68 2.99 -4.61
CA MET A 136 -26.30 4.30 -4.11
C MET A 136 -27.29 5.38 -4.54
N MET A 137 -27.76 5.37 -5.79
CA MET A 137 -28.79 6.32 -6.26
C MET A 137 -30.15 6.17 -5.56
N LYS A 138 -30.45 4.99 -5.00
CA LYS A 138 -31.71 4.72 -4.26
C LYS A 138 -31.63 5.11 -2.79
N LEU A 139 -30.45 5.40 -2.24
CA LEU A 139 -30.30 5.84 -0.85
C LEU A 139 -30.94 7.22 -0.68
N ALA A 140 -32.12 7.25 -0.08
CA ALA A 140 -32.80 8.49 0.28
C ALA A 140 -31.98 9.25 1.33
N GLY A 141 -31.85 10.56 1.18
CA GLY A 141 -31.24 11.41 2.20
C GLY A 141 -31.96 11.27 3.54
N GLY A 142 -31.19 11.13 4.62
CA GLY A 142 -31.73 11.04 5.97
C GLY A 142 -32.45 12.34 6.39
N PRO A 143 -33.41 12.28 7.33
CA PRO A 143 -34.18 13.44 7.79
C PRO A 143 -33.33 14.53 8.47
N ASN A 144 -32.06 14.24 8.79
CA ASN A 144 -31.12 15.13 9.46
C ASN A 144 -30.16 15.86 8.50
N GLY A 145 -30.37 15.78 7.18
CA GLY A 145 -29.46 16.38 6.20
C GLY A 145 -28.22 15.53 5.89
N GLU A 146 -28.29 14.21 6.13
CA GLU A 146 -27.32 13.26 5.58
C GLU A 146 -27.33 13.36 4.05
N GLU A 147 -26.13 13.32 3.44
CA GLU A 147 -25.99 13.50 1.99
C GLU A 147 -26.82 12.46 1.23
N ASP A 148 -27.75 12.96 0.42
CA ASP A 148 -28.53 12.19 -0.56
C ASP A 148 -27.59 11.29 -1.38
N GLY A 149 -27.95 10.00 -1.51
CA GLY A 149 -27.18 9.01 -2.24
C GLY A 149 -26.90 9.41 -3.68
N PHE A 150 -27.82 10.15 -4.30
CA PHE A 150 -27.60 10.74 -5.63
C PHE A 150 -26.42 11.73 -5.64
N LYS A 151 -26.34 12.63 -4.65
CA LYS A 151 -25.24 13.60 -4.54
C LYS A 151 -23.91 12.92 -4.24
N LEU A 152 -23.93 11.90 -3.37
CA LEU A 152 -22.74 11.08 -3.09
C LEU A 152 -22.21 10.44 -4.37
N TRP A 153 -23.08 9.75 -5.12
CA TRP A 153 -22.71 9.12 -6.38
C TRP A 153 -22.22 10.14 -7.40
N GLN A 154 -22.92 11.27 -7.55
CA GLN A 154 -22.51 12.34 -8.46
C GLN A 154 -21.12 12.89 -8.12
N SER A 155 -20.80 13.05 -6.83
CA SER A 155 -19.45 13.45 -6.38
C SER A 155 -18.39 12.42 -6.80
N LEU A 156 -18.67 11.12 -6.64
CA LEU A 156 -17.76 10.04 -7.06
C LEU A 156 -17.59 9.98 -8.59
N VAL A 157 -18.66 10.18 -9.36
CA VAL A 157 -18.61 10.22 -10.83
C VAL A 157 -17.74 11.38 -11.32
N ARG A 158 -17.84 12.56 -10.70
CA ARG A 158 -17.02 13.74 -11.03
C ARG A 158 -15.53 13.54 -10.80
N GLN A 159 -15.12 12.57 -9.97
CA GLN A 159 -13.71 12.18 -9.86
C GLN A 159 -13.16 11.60 -11.18
N THR A 160 -14.01 10.96 -12.00
CA THR A 160 -13.63 10.45 -13.34
C THR A 160 -13.29 11.59 -14.28
N GLU A 161 -14.13 12.64 -14.29
CA GLU A 161 -13.91 13.83 -15.12
C GLU A 161 -12.64 14.58 -14.70
N LEU A 162 -12.44 14.77 -13.39
CA LEU A 162 -11.21 15.33 -12.84
C LEU A 162 -9.99 14.55 -13.33
N THR A 163 -10.02 13.22 -13.24
CA THR A 163 -8.92 12.35 -13.68
C THR A 163 -8.64 12.51 -15.18
N ALA A 164 -9.68 12.54 -16.02
CA ALA A 164 -9.53 12.76 -17.46
C ALA A 164 -8.90 14.13 -17.79
N GLN A 165 -9.31 15.19 -17.09
CA GLN A 165 -8.72 16.53 -17.25
C GLN A 165 -7.24 16.56 -16.80
N LEU A 166 -6.89 15.90 -15.68
CA LEU A 166 -5.51 15.77 -15.22
C LEU A 166 -4.65 14.99 -16.23
N CYS A 167 -5.19 13.96 -16.87
CA CYS A 167 -4.52 13.25 -17.97
C CYS A 167 -4.24 14.15 -19.17
N SER A 168 -5.18 15.02 -19.52
CA SER A 168 -4.98 16.04 -20.57
C SER A 168 -3.87 17.02 -20.20
N ILE A 169 -3.87 17.53 -18.95
CA ILE A 169 -2.81 18.41 -18.43
C ILE A 169 -1.44 17.74 -18.52
N MET A 170 -1.31 16.48 -18.07
CA MET A 170 -0.03 15.77 -18.13
C MET A 170 0.49 15.63 -19.56
N ARG A 171 -0.39 15.35 -20.53
CA ARG A 171 -0.03 15.27 -21.95
C ARG A 171 0.52 16.61 -22.45
N ASP A 172 -0.16 17.70 -22.17
CA ASP A 172 0.25 19.04 -22.63
C ASP A 172 1.55 19.50 -21.98
N VAL A 173 1.71 19.26 -20.69
CA VAL A 173 2.93 19.58 -19.93
C VAL A 173 4.13 18.75 -20.43
N ARG A 174 3.92 17.49 -20.82
CA ARG A 174 4.96 16.64 -21.42
C ARG A 174 5.43 17.17 -22.76
N ASN A 175 4.51 17.67 -23.58
CA ASN A 175 4.81 18.22 -24.92
C ASN A 175 5.65 19.52 -24.87
N VAL A 176 5.67 20.23 -23.73
CA VAL A 176 6.55 21.39 -23.56
C VAL A 176 8.01 20.96 -23.53
N ARG A 177 8.80 21.50 -24.47
CA ARG A 177 10.26 21.37 -24.48
C ARG A 177 10.89 22.35 -23.48
N GLY A 178 11.96 21.91 -22.83
CA GLY A 178 12.75 22.74 -21.92
C GLY A 178 12.80 22.18 -20.50
N ASN A 179 13.25 23.03 -19.57
CA ASN A 179 13.46 22.64 -18.18
C ASN A 179 12.12 22.51 -17.40
N THR A 180 12.20 21.94 -16.20
CA THR A 180 11.05 21.74 -15.31
C THR A 180 10.32 23.04 -14.99
N GLN A 181 11.02 24.17 -14.92
CA GLN A 181 10.41 25.48 -14.62
C GLN A 181 9.41 25.91 -15.71
N LYS A 182 9.76 25.77 -17.00
CA LYS A 182 8.84 26.05 -18.11
C LYS A 182 7.61 25.13 -18.09
N LYS A 183 7.81 23.86 -17.71
CA LYS A 183 6.71 22.90 -17.55
C LYS A 183 5.76 23.31 -16.41
N ILE A 184 6.31 23.80 -15.28
CA ILE A 184 5.52 24.32 -14.15
C ILE A 184 4.73 25.57 -14.56
N GLU A 185 5.35 26.48 -15.30
CA GLU A 185 4.66 27.67 -15.84
C GLU A 185 3.51 27.26 -16.77
N LYS A 186 3.71 26.28 -17.65
CA LYS A 186 2.63 25.73 -18.48
C LYS A 186 1.51 25.13 -17.66
N LEU A 187 1.81 24.32 -16.64
CA LEU A 187 0.81 23.75 -15.73
C LEU A 187 -0.05 24.87 -15.11
N ARG A 188 0.59 25.90 -14.57
CA ARG A 188 -0.10 27.03 -13.94
C ARG A 188 -0.93 27.82 -14.94
N GLN A 189 -0.43 28.03 -16.15
CA GLN A 189 -1.17 28.68 -17.23
C GLN A 189 -2.42 27.89 -17.64
N LEU A 190 -2.33 26.56 -17.73
CA LEU A 190 -3.47 25.70 -18.04
C LEU A 190 -4.55 25.83 -16.96
N LEU A 191 -4.15 25.71 -15.68
CA LEU A 191 -5.06 25.80 -14.54
C LEU A 191 -5.70 27.18 -14.37
N SER A 192 -4.97 28.26 -14.68
CA SER A 192 -5.52 29.63 -14.56
C SER A 192 -6.22 30.13 -15.83
N GLY A 193 -6.22 29.34 -16.91
CA GLY A 193 -6.78 29.73 -18.19
C GLY A 193 -7.81 28.71 -18.69
N LEU A 194 -7.34 27.80 -19.56
CA LEU A 194 -8.19 26.85 -20.27
C LEU A 194 -8.98 25.92 -19.33
N LEU A 195 -8.39 25.57 -18.18
CA LEU A 195 -8.96 24.66 -17.19
C LEU A 195 -9.23 25.39 -15.86
N SER A 196 -9.74 26.62 -15.94
CA SER A 196 -10.03 27.46 -14.77
C SER A 196 -11.12 26.88 -13.87
N GLU A 197 -12.01 26.05 -14.40
CA GLU A 197 -12.97 25.25 -13.62
C GLU A 197 -12.29 24.30 -12.63
N LEU A 198 -11.03 23.93 -12.87
CA LEU A 198 -10.27 23.12 -11.92
C LEU A 198 -9.79 23.91 -10.70
N THR A 199 -9.76 25.24 -10.75
CA THR A 199 -9.35 26.06 -9.61
C THR A 199 -10.46 26.28 -8.58
N TYR A 200 -11.71 26.25 -9.03
CA TYR A 200 -12.90 26.35 -8.19
C TYR A 200 -13.98 25.44 -8.74
N PHE A 201 -14.25 24.35 -8.04
CA PHE A 201 -15.33 23.45 -8.38
C PHE A 201 -16.66 24.10 -7.98
N GLU A 202 -17.63 24.09 -8.90
CA GLU A 202 -18.99 24.58 -8.64
C GLU A 202 -19.60 23.88 -7.42
N GLU A 203 -19.45 22.56 -7.36
CA GLU A 203 -19.78 21.73 -6.22
C GLU A 203 -18.51 21.02 -5.71
N PRO A 204 -18.29 20.87 -4.39
CA PRO A 204 -17.16 20.12 -3.85
C PRO A 204 -17.14 18.66 -4.35
N ILE A 205 -15.94 18.13 -4.55
CA ILE A 205 -15.71 16.73 -4.95
C ILE A 205 -15.10 15.98 -3.76
N ARG A 206 -15.51 14.74 -3.49
CA ARG A 206 -14.82 13.90 -2.50
C ARG A 206 -13.41 13.58 -2.99
N SER A 207 -12.40 13.68 -2.13
CA SER A 207 -11.03 13.32 -2.50
C SER A 207 -10.96 11.83 -2.86
N PRO A 208 -10.39 11.45 -4.03
CA PRO A 208 -10.26 10.04 -4.39
C PRO A 208 -9.40 9.23 -3.41
N LEU A 209 -8.40 9.87 -2.80
CA LEU A 209 -7.51 9.23 -1.82
C LEU A 209 -8.09 9.26 -0.41
N ALA A 210 -8.88 10.28 -0.06
CA ALA A 210 -9.46 10.42 1.28
C ALA A 210 -10.95 10.77 1.18
N PRO A 211 -11.84 9.78 0.97
CA PRO A 211 -13.25 10.05 0.62
C PRO A 211 -14.03 10.86 1.67
N GLY A 212 -13.59 10.86 2.94
CA GLY A 212 -14.11 11.75 3.99
C GLY A 212 -13.76 13.23 3.84
N VAL A 213 -12.83 13.60 2.96
CA VAL A 213 -12.38 14.99 2.72
C VAL A 213 -12.99 15.53 1.43
N LEU A 214 -13.71 16.64 1.53
CA LEU A 214 -14.23 17.38 0.37
C LEU A 214 -13.21 18.41 -0.12
N ILE A 215 -12.87 18.32 -1.41
CA ILE A 215 -11.99 19.26 -2.12
C ILE A 215 -12.81 20.22 -2.97
N THR A 216 -12.40 21.49 -3.01
CA THR A 216 -13.15 22.57 -3.66
C THR A 216 -12.44 23.16 -4.88
N GLY A 217 -11.25 22.67 -5.21
CA GLY A 217 -10.47 23.12 -6.36
C GLY A 217 -8.95 23.06 -6.14
N ILE A 218 -8.19 23.22 -7.22
CA ILE A 218 -6.73 23.20 -7.26
C ILE A 218 -6.18 24.61 -6.99
N VAL A 219 -5.10 24.71 -6.22
CA VAL A 219 -4.32 25.92 -5.98
C VAL A 219 -3.13 25.96 -6.94
N PRO A 220 -3.16 26.74 -8.04
CA PRO A 220 -2.13 26.68 -9.07
C PRO A 220 -0.75 27.15 -8.58
N SER A 221 -0.73 28.19 -7.74
CA SER A 221 0.51 28.77 -7.20
C SER A 221 1.30 27.79 -6.34
N GLU A 222 0.63 26.84 -5.69
CA GLU A 222 1.25 25.82 -4.84
C GLU A 222 1.49 24.49 -5.59
N SER A 223 0.90 24.35 -6.77
CA SER A 223 1.08 23.18 -7.63
C SER A 223 2.40 23.24 -8.40
N SER A 224 3.01 22.08 -8.62
CA SER A 224 4.32 21.93 -9.25
C SER A 224 4.46 20.57 -9.95
N ILE A 225 5.66 20.26 -10.44
CA ILE A 225 5.97 19.00 -11.16
C ILE A 225 7.22 18.39 -10.55
N PHE A 226 7.23 17.07 -10.38
CA PHE A 226 8.42 16.35 -9.92
C PHE A 226 9.49 16.22 -11.00
N LYS A 227 10.75 16.26 -10.58
CA LYS A 227 11.91 16.06 -11.46
C LYS A 227 12.19 14.56 -11.63
N SER A 228 11.32 13.87 -12.36
CA SER A 228 11.53 12.48 -12.80
C SER A 228 11.22 12.32 -14.30
N ALA A 229 11.54 11.17 -14.88
CA ALA A 229 11.39 10.91 -16.33
C ALA A 229 9.96 11.16 -16.83
N LEU A 230 8.95 10.80 -16.02
CA LEU A 230 7.54 10.90 -16.38
C LEU A 230 6.86 12.18 -15.89
N HIS A 231 7.60 13.08 -15.23
CA HIS A 231 7.10 14.37 -14.76
C HIS A 231 5.73 14.33 -14.02
N PRO A 232 5.57 13.55 -12.94
CA PRO A 232 4.34 13.53 -12.13
C PRO A 232 3.93 14.93 -11.68
N LEU A 233 2.62 15.19 -11.68
CA LEU A 233 2.08 16.45 -11.15
C LEU A 233 2.04 16.37 -9.63
N ARG A 234 2.41 17.45 -8.96
CA ARG A 234 2.15 17.67 -7.53
C ARG A 234 1.10 18.76 -7.41
N LEU A 235 -0.12 18.37 -7.09
CA LEU A 235 -1.29 19.24 -7.06
C LEU A 235 -1.67 19.53 -5.60
N THR A 236 -1.89 20.79 -5.30
CA THR A 236 -2.46 21.20 -4.01
C THR A 236 -3.94 21.48 -4.22
N PHE A 237 -4.81 20.77 -3.50
CA PHE A 237 -6.25 21.00 -3.46
C PHE A 237 -6.62 21.77 -2.20
N ARG A 238 -7.57 22.70 -2.33
CA ARG A 238 -8.24 23.33 -1.19
C ARG A 238 -9.31 22.37 -0.66
N THR A 239 -9.39 22.26 0.66
CA THR A 239 -10.43 21.48 1.33
C THR A 239 -11.55 22.39 1.82
N GLN A 240 -12.77 21.86 1.92
CA GLN A 240 -13.92 22.61 2.39
C GLN A 240 -13.76 23.10 3.85
N CYS A 241 -13.02 22.35 4.67
CA CYS A 241 -12.74 22.70 6.07
C CYS A 241 -11.64 23.77 6.25
N GLY A 242 -11.16 24.41 5.17
CA GLY A 242 -10.19 25.51 5.24
C GLY A 242 -8.71 25.09 5.22
N GLY A 243 -8.40 23.81 5.06
CA GLY A 243 -7.03 23.28 4.88
C GLY A 243 -6.67 22.98 3.42
N THR A 244 -5.53 22.32 3.21
CA THR A 244 -5.10 21.82 1.89
C THR A 244 -4.81 20.32 1.90
N SER A 245 -5.03 19.66 0.76
CA SER A 245 -4.66 18.27 0.51
C SER A 245 -3.73 18.21 -0.69
N LYS A 246 -2.61 17.50 -0.58
CA LYS A 246 -1.59 17.44 -1.64
C LYS A 246 -1.58 16.05 -2.25
N ILE A 247 -1.76 16.00 -3.56
CA ILE A 247 -1.86 14.76 -4.33
C ILE A 247 -0.80 14.76 -5.43
N ILE A 248 -0.12 13.64 -5.58
CA ILE A 248 0.74 13.34 -6.71
C ILE A 248 -0.11 12.62 -7.75
N PHE A 249 -0.16 13.12 -8.98
CA PHE A 249 -0.81 12.45 -10.09
C PHE A 249 0.23 11.93 -11.08
N LYS A 250 0.16 10.64 -11.40
CA LYS A 250 1.06 9.93 -12.32
C LYS A 250 0.27 9.38 -13.51
N LYS A 251 0.92 9.38 -14.68
CA LYS A 251 0.44 8.76 -15.92
C LYS A 251 1.62 8.11 -16.66
N GLY A 252 1.41 7.00 -17.34
CA GLY A 252 2.45 6.21 -18.01
C GLY A 252 3.16 5.18 -17.13
N ASP A 253 2.70 4.97 -15.89
CA ASP A 253 3.17 3.91 -14.99
C ASP A 253 1.96 3.13 -14.47
N ASP A 254 2.09 1.81 -14.31
CA ASP A 254 1.05 1.00 -13.66
C ASP A 254 1.15 1.14 -12.14
N ILE A 255 0.24 1.94 -11.57
CA ILE A 255 0.21 2.26 -10.13
C ILE A 255 -0.40 1.13 -9.29
N ARG A 256 -0.97 0.09 -9.90
CA ARG A 256 -1.61 -1.01 -9.16
C ARG A 256 -0.60 -1.82 -8.34
N GLN A 257 0.65 -1.90 -8.82
CA GLN A 257 1.74 -2.53 -8.08
C GLN A 257 2.11 -1.73 -6.82
N ASP A 258 2.33 -0.42 -6.94
CA ASP A 258 2.55 0.46 -5.79
C ASP A 258 1.37 0.41 -4.81
N GLN A 259 0.14 0.41 -5.33
CA GLN A 259 -1.07 0.33 -4.52
C GLN A 259 -1.11 -0.95 -3.68
N LEU A 260 -0.84 -2.10 -4.29
CA LEU A 260 -0.79 -3.39 -3.59
C LEU A 260 0.28 -3.39 -2.50
N VAL A 261 1.48 -2.90 -2.81
CA VAL A 261 2.57 -2.86 -1.82
C VAL A 261 2.20 -1.97 -0.64
N VAL A 262 1.67 -0.77 -0.89
CA VAL A 262 1.32 0.13 0.21
C VAL A 262 0.14 -0.40 1.01
N GLN A 263 -0.83 -1.07 0.38
CA GLN A 263 -1.88 -1.80 1.11
C GLN A 263 -1.28 -2.88 2.04
N MET A 264 -0.29 -3.65 1.55
CA MET A 264 0.41 -4.63 2.39
C MET A 264 1.20 -3.97 3.53
N VAL A 265 1.81 -2.80 3.31
CA VAL A 265 2.43 -2.01 4.39
C VAL A 265 1.39 -1.61 5.43
N SER A 266 0.22 -1.10 5.02
CA SER A 266 -0.87 -0.73 5.93
C SER A 266 -1.36 -1.94 6.75
N LEU A 267 -1.53 -3.10 6.11
CA LEU A 267 -1.93 -4.32 6.78
C LEU A 267 -0.88 -4.74 7.82
N MET A 268 0.40 -4.81 7.42
CA MET A 268 1.49 -5.19 8.31
C MET A 268 1.62 -4.22 9.49
N ASP A 269 1.45 -2.92 9.26
CA ASP A 269 1.40 -1.89 10.32
C ASP A 269 0.25 -2.14 11.30
N ARG A 270 -0.96 -2.46 10.81
CA ARG A 270 -2.11 -2.84 11.65
C ARG A 270 -1.80 -4.07 12.48
N LEU A 271 -1.26 -5.13 11.87
CA LEU A 271 -0.91 -6.39 12.56
C LEU A 271 0.13 -6.17 13.66
N LEU A 272 1.16 -5.35 13.39
CA LEU A 272 2.17 -4.98 14.38
C LEU A 272 1.56 -4.20 15.55
N LYS A 273 0.67 -3.24 15.27
CA LYS A 273 -0.02 -2.44 16.29
C LYS A 273 -0.98 -3.26 17.16
N LEU A 274 -1.64 -4.28 16.60
CA LEU A 274 -2.47 -5.22 17.37
C LEU A 274 -1.65 -5.99 18.42
N GLU A 275 -0.38 -6.25 18.13
CA GLU A 275 0.59 -6.83 19.08
C GLU A 275 1.33 -5.75 19.91
N ASN A 276 0.82 -4.52 19.94
CA ASN A 276 1.38 -3.36 20.66
C ASN A 276 2.76 -2.88 20.17
N LEU A 277 3.16 -3.24 18.94
CA LEU A 277 4.40 -2.79 18.33
C LEU A 277 4.13 -1.69 17.29
N ASP A 278 4.10 -0.43 17.74
CA ASP A 278 4.08 0.72 16.81
C ASP A 278 5.50 1.07 16.33
N LEU A 279 5.77 0.78 15.06
CA LEU A 279 7.04 1.07 14.38
C LEU A 279 7.05 2.43 13.66
N HIS A 280 6.01 3.26 13.85
CA HIS A 280 5.90 4.59 13.25
C HIS A 280 5.99 4.57 11.71
N LEU A 281 5.41 3.55 11.07
CA LEU A 281 5.35 3.43 9.61
C LEU A 281 4.52 4.57 9.00
N THR A 282 4.77 4.87 7.72
CA THR A 282 4.03 5.89 6.97
C THR A 282 3.38 5.28 5.71
N PRO A 283 2.32 4.47 5.87
CA PRO A 283 1.56 3.95 4.74
C PRO A 283 0.74 5.09 4.10
N TYR A 284 1.32 5.75 3.10
CA TYR A 284 0.67 6.83 2.37
C TYR A 284 -0.42 6.30 1.43
N LYS A 285 -1.44 7.08 1.10
CA LYS A 285 -2.54 6.57 0.26
C LYS A 285 -2.13 6.47 -1.21
N VAL A 286 -2.51 5.37 -1.86
CA VAL A 286 -2.29 5.12 -3.29
C VAL A 286 -3.57 4.60 -3.92
N LEU A 287 -3.92 5.12 -5.09
CA LEU A 287 -5.09 4.71 -5.85
C LEU A 287 -4.77 4.70 -7.35
N ALA A 288 -4.78 3.53 -7.97
CA ALA A 288 -4.84 3.42 -9.41
C ALA A 288 -6.21 3.91 -9.90
N THR A 289 -6.22 4.78 -10.91
CA THR A 289 -7.44 5.30 -11.55
C THR A 289 -7.61 4.77 -12.97
N GLY A 290 -6.62 4.03 -13.47
CA GLY A 290 -6.62 3.31 -14.75
C GLY A 290 -5.45 2.31 -14.80
N GLN A 291 -5.18 1.74 -15.99
CA GLN A 291 -4.09 0.77 -16.17
C GLN A 291 -2.69 1.41 -16.16
N ASP A 292 -2.56 2.68 -16.55
CA ASP A 292 -1.30 3.41 -16.62
C ASP A 292 -1.35 4.75 -15.86
N GLU A 293 -2.29 4.92 -14.94
CA GLU A 293 -2.47 6.18 -14.22
C GLU A 293 -3.01 6.00 -12.81
N GLY A 294 -2.67 6.96 -11.94
CA GLY A 294 -3.10 6.92 -10.56
C GLY A 294 -2.70 8.13 -9.74
N MET A 295 -3.19 8.15 -8.51
CA MET A 295 -2.99 9.18 -7.50
C MET A 295 -2.23 8.61 -6.31
N LEU A 296 -1.35 9.42 -5.74
CA LEU A 296 -0.61 9.12 -4.52
C LEU A 296 -0.71 10.31 -3.57
N GLU A 297 -0.80 10.03 -2.28
CA GLU A 297 -0.73 11.06 -1.26
C GLU A 297 0.69 11.66 -1.22
N PHE A 298 0.77 12.99 -1.18
CA PHE A 298 2.05 13.66 -1.00
C PHE A 298 2.36 13.82 0.49
N ILE A 299 3.37 13.09 0.96
CA ILE A 299 3.93 13.26 2.31
C ILE A 299 5.11 14.24 2.26
N PRO A 300 5.06 15.38 2.99
CA PRO A 300 6.19 16.30 3.09
C PRO A 300 7.44 15.58 3.63
N SER A 301 8.46 15.46 2.77
CA SER A 301 9.64 14.66 3.05
C SER A 301 10.77 15.01 2.08
N ARG A 302 11.97 14.46 2.33
CA ARG A 302 13.14 14.58 1.45
C ARG A 302 13.78 13.22 1.25
N SER A 303 14.35 12.98 0.07
CA SER A 303 15.12 11.75 -0.13
C SER A 303 16.42 11.77 0.67
N LEU A 304 16.90 10.60 1.07
CA LEU A 304 18.19 10.48 1.73
C LEU A 304 19.32 11.02 0.83
N ALA A 305 19.24 10.82 -0.48
CA ALA A 305 20.19 11.38 -1.44
C ALA A 305 20.25 12.91 -1.35
N GLN A 306 19.09 13.58 -1.33
CA GLN A 306 19.00 15.03 -1.18
C GLN A 306 19.54 15.48 0.18
N ILE A 307 19.15 14.81 1.26
CA ILE A 307 19.60 15.12 2.62
C ILE A 307 21.12 15.05 2.73
N LEU A 308 21.74 13.98 2.23
CA LEU A 308 23.20 13.80 2.29
C LEU A 308 23.93 14.87 1.47
N SER A 309 23.34 15.29 0.34
CA SER A 309 23.91 16.37 -0.49
C SER A 309 23.87 17.74 0.19
N GLU A 310 22.80 18.06 0.93
CA GLU A 310 22.58 19.38 1.52
C GLU A 310 23.09 19.49 2.97
N HIS A 311 23.06 18.38 3.72
CA HIS A 311 23.32 18.34 5.16
C HIS A 311 24.45 17.41 5.56
N ARG A 312 25.07 16.69 4.60
CA ARG A 312 26.15 15.70 4.80
C ARG A 312 25.75 14.42 5.54
N SER A 313 24.86 14.49 6.52
CA SER A 313 24.38 13.33 7.28
C SER A 313 22.90 13.44 7.64
N ILE A 314 22.28 12.29 7.93
CA ILE A 314 20.89 12.21 8.43
C ILE A 314 20.75 12.92 9.77
N ILE A 315 21.70 12.70 10.70
CA ILE A 315 21.69 13.35 12.01
C ILE A 315 21.76 14.87 11.89
N SER A 316 22.65 15.40 11.06
CA SER A 316 22.76 16.86 10.85
C SER A 316 21.48 17.47 10.28
N TYR A 317 20.73 16.73 9.48
CA TYR A 317 19.40 17.15 9.03
C TYR A 317 18.39 17.17 10.18
N LEU A 318 18.31 16.09 10.97
CA LEU A 318 17.35 15.98 12.09
C LEU A 318 17.65 16.99 13.21
N GLN A 319 18.92 17.32 13.48
CA GLN A 319 19.34 18.38 14.41
C GLN A 319 18.72 19.74 14.09
N LYS A 320 18.41 20.03 12.82
CA LYS A 320 17.77 21.29 12.44
C LYS A 320 16.33 21.41 12.93
N PHE A 321 15.62 20.28 13.07
CA PHE A 321 14.20 20.23 13.40
C PHE A 321 13.95 19.79 14.85
N HIS A 322 14.84 18.97 15.40
CA HIS A 322 14.72 18.39 16.74
C HIS A 322 16.02 18.51 17.57
N PRO A 323 16.62 19.72 17.73
CA PRO A 323 17.85 19.89 18.48
C PRO A 323 17.65 19.61 19.98
N ASP A 324 18.60 18.92 20.59
CA ASP A 324 18.66 18.70 22.04
C ASP A 324 20.12 18.48 22.46
N GLU A 325 20.70 19.44 23.19
CA GLU A 325 22.10 19.38 23.64
C GLU A 325 22.39 18.21 24.58
N HIS A 326 21.38 17.73 25.30
CA HIS A 326 21.48 16.59 26.20
C HIS A 326 20.96 15.29 25.57
N GLY A 327 20.43 15.39 24.36
CA GLY A 327 19.90 14.27 23.60
C GLY A 327 20.99 13.50 22.84
N PRO A 328 20.71 12.25 22.44
CA PRO A 328 21.65 11.45 21.68
C PRO A 328 21.99 12.12 20.35
N PHE A 329 23.29 12.21 20.04
CA PHE A 329 23.79 12.87 18.83
C PHE A 329 23.28 14.31 18.65
N GLY A 330 22.92 15.02 19.73
CA GLY A 330 22.40 16.38 19.67
C GLY A 330 20.94 16.48 19.17
N ILE A 331 20.19 15.37 19.14
CA ILE A 331 18.76 15.34 18.79
C ILE A 331 17.91 14.78 19.92
N THR A 332 16.63 15.15 19.95
CA THR A 332 15.68 14.58 20.92
C THR A 332 15.64 13.05 20.82
N ALA A 333 15.57 12.37 21.97
CA ALA A 333 15.49 10.91 22.03
C ALA A 333 14.28 10.35 21.24
N THR A 334 13.15 11.06 21.26
CA THR A 334 11.92 10.68 20.53
C THR A 334 12.09 10.68 19.02
N CYS A 335 12.84 11.65 18.47
CA CYS A 335 13.13 11.72 17.03
C CYS A 335 14.03 10.56 16.60
N LEU A 336 15.11 10.31 17.36
CA LEU A 336 16.00 9.16 17.10
C LEU A 336 15.24 7.83 17.20
N GLU A 337 14.37 7.69 18.21
CA GLU A 337 13.54 6.51 18.39
C GLU A 337 12.61 6.25 17.19
N THR A 338 11.97 7.32 16.70
CA THR A 338 11.08 7.27 15.55
C THR A 338 11.82 6.84 14.28
N PHE A 339 13.04 7.36 14.09
CA PHE A 339 13.91 6.94 13.01
C PHE A 339 14.28 5.45 13.10
N ILE A 340 14.70 4.98 14.27
CA ILE A 340 15.07 3.58 14.50
C ILE A 340 13.90 2.64 14.23
N LYS A 341 12.72 2.94 14.79
CA LYS A 341 11.50 2.15 14.63
C LYS A 341 11.04 2.06 13.18
N SER A 342 10.97 3.19 12.49
CA SER A 342 10.53 3.24 11.08
C SER A 342 11.53 2.53 10.16
N CYS A 343 12.84 2.67 10.41
CA CYS A 343 13.87 1.88 9.72
C CYS A 343 13.66 0.38 9.94
N ALA A 344 13.39 -0.06 11.17
CA ALA A 344 13.20 -1.48 11.48
C ALA A 344 12.01 -2.06 10.73
N GLY A 345 10.84 -1.41 10.81
CA GLY A 345 9.64 -1.91 10.15
C GLY A 345 9.77 -1.95 8.63
N TYR A 346 10.28 -0.90 7.97
CA TYR A 346 10.52 -0.96 6.52
C TYR A 346 11.59 -1.98 6.13
N SER A 347 12.61 -2.22 6.95
CA SER A 347 13.62 -3.26 6.68
C SER A 347 13.00 -4.66 6.66
N VAL A 348 12.12 -4.96 7.62
CA VAL A 348 11.39 -6.25 7.70
C VAL A 348 10.38 -6.39 6.57
N ILE A 349 9.55 -5.36 6.34
CA ILE A 349 8.51 -5.39 5.31
C ILE A 349 9.12 -5.54 3.91
N THR A 350 10.20 -4.81 3.61
CA THR A 350 10.87 -4.90 2.30
C THR A 350 11.56 -6.25 2.09
N TYR A 351 12.05 -6.89 3.15
CA TYR A 351 12.57 -8.25 3.09
C TYR A 351 11.46 -9.27 2.77
N ILE A 352 10.35 -9.22 3.52
CA ILE A 352 9.22 -10.15 3.35
C ILE A 352 8.64 -10.00 1.94
N LEU A 353 8.32 -8.78 1.52
CA LEU A 353 7.74 -8.51 0.20
C LEU A 353 8.77 -8.61 -0.95
N GLY A 354 10.06 -8.79 -0.63
CA GLY A 354 11.13 -8.89 -1.62
C GLY A 354 11.24 -7.66 -2.51
N ILE A 355 11.15 -6.46 -1.93
CA ILE A 355 11.14 -5.19 -2.67
C ILE A 355 12.55 -4.90 -3.21
N GLY A 356 12.65 -4.76 -4.53
CA GLY A 356 13.89 -4.50 -5.26
C GLY A 356 14.20 -3.01 -5.43
N ASP A 357 15.34 -2.71 -6.06
CA ASP A 357 15.75 -1.36 -6.48
C ASP A 357 15.69 -0.30 -5.37
N ARG A 358 16.07 -0.66 -4.14
CA ARG A 358 16.19 0.31 -3.05
C ARG A 358 17.50 1.08 -3.21
N HIS A 359 17.38 2.39 -3.34
CA HIS A 359 18.47 3.36 -3.41
C HIS A 359 18.09 4.65 -2.67
N LEU A 360 19.05 5.53 -2.43
CA LEU A 360 18.89 6.71 -1.55
C LEU A 360 17.80 7.70 -2.03
N ASP A 361 17.46 7.73 -3.32
CA ASP A 361 16.32 8.51 -3.83
C ASP A 361 14.94 7.91 -3.48
N ASN A 362 14.85 6.59 -3.28
CA ASN A 362 13.60 5.88 -2.95
C ASN A 362 13.33 5.81 -1.44
N LEU A 363 14.30 6.25 -0.63
CA LEU A 363 14.21 6.32 0.82
C LEU A 363 13.95 7.77 1.21
N LEU A 364 12.75 8.05 1.72
CA LEU A 364 12.33 9.38 2.13
C LEU A 364 12.35 9.50 3.65
N LEU A 365 12.76 10.66 4.14
CA LEU A 365 12.79 11.00 5.56
C LEU A 365 11.96 12.26 5.79
N ARG A 366 11.10 12.20 6.81
CA ARG A 366 10.34 13.34 7.34
C ARG A 366 11.17 14.11 8.35
N ASP A 367 10.79 15.35 8.61
CA ASP A 367 11.40 16.17 9.65
C ASP A 367 11.29 15.54 11.05
N ASP A 368 10.16 14.87 11.32
CA ASP A 368 9.88 14.12 12.55
C ASP A 368 10.69 12.81 12.75
N GLY A 369 11.56 12.48 11.80
CA GLY A 369 12.40 11.28 11.86
C GLY A 369 11.80 10.02 11.26
N ARG A 370 10.53 10.02 10.81
CA ARG A 370 9.94 8.84 10.13
C ARG A 370 10.58 8.62 8.77
N LEU A 371 11.20 7.46 8.59
CA LEU A 371 11.71 6.96 7.31
C LEU A 371 10.64 6.11 6.62
N PHE A 372 10.47 6.29 5.31
CA PHE A 372 9.56 5.48 4.51
C PHE A 372 10.06 5.31 3.08
N HIS A 373 9.60 4.24 2.43
CA HIS A 373 10.02 3.88 1.09
C HIS A 373 8.96 4.31 0.08
N VAL A 374 9.39 4.75 -1.11
CA VAL A 374 8.51 5.07 -2.25
C VAL A 374 8.99 4.35 -3.50
N ASP A 375 8.15 4.34 -4.54
CA ASP A 375 8.41 3.72 -5.84
C ASP A 375 8.62 2.21 -5.73
N PHE A 376 7.60 1.40 -6.01
CA PHE A 376 7.65 -0.04 -5.83
C PHE A 376 7.70 -0.82 -7.15
N GLY A 377 8.43 -0.31 -8.15
CA GLY A 377 8.53 -0.92 -9.48
C GLY A 377 9.12 -2.34 -9.54
N PHE A 378 9.69 -2.86 -8.45
CA PHE A 378 10.21 -4.23 -8.36
C PHE A 378 9.80 -4.90 -7.05
N ILE A 379 9.07 -6.00 -7.12
CA ILE A 379 8.61 -6.78 -5.95
C ILE A 379 8.90 -8.28 -6.07
N LEU A 380 8.67 -9.04 -4.99
CA LEU A 380 8.74 -10.50 -4.94
C LEU A 380 10.11 -11.06 -5.42
N GLY A 381 11.17 -10.34 -5.06
CA GLY A 381 12.57 -10.71 -5.31
C GLY A 381 13.09 -10.32 -6.69
N ARG A 382 12.32 -9.59 -7.51
CA ARG A 382 12.86 -8.94 -8.71
C ARG A 382 13.74 -7.78 -8.30
N ASP A 383 14.85 -7.60 -9.01
CA ASP A 383 15.75 -6.47 -8.82
C ASP A 383 16.50 -6.23 -10.14
N PRO A 384 16.72 -4.97 -10.55
CA PRO A 384 17.58 -4.67 -11.70
C PRO A 384 19.05 -5.01 -11.44
N LYS A 385 19.47 -5.11 -10.16
CA LYS A 385 20.84 -5.46 -9.79
C LYS A 385 21.00 -6.98 -9.72
N PRO A 386 22.12 -7.55 -10.21
CA PRO A 386 22.31 -9.00 -10.27
C PRO A 386 22.49 -9.66 -8.90
N PHE A 387 23.01 -8.93 -7.90
CA PHE A 387 23.26 -9.44 -6.55
C PHE A 387 22.74 -8.42 -5.52
N PRO A 388 21.42 -8.34 -5.32
CA PRO A 388 20.87 -7.47 -4.31
C PRO A 388 21.26 -7.96 -2.90
N PRO A 389 21.54 -7.06 -1.95
CA PRO A 389 21.70 -7.46 -0.56
C PRO A 389 20.39 -8.08 -0.05
N PRO A 390 20.47 -9.04 0.88
CA PRO A 390 19.29 -9.77 1.33
C PRO A 390 18.32 -8.87 2.10
N MET A 391 18.84 -7.93 2.90
CA MET A 391 18.05 -6.87 3.52
C MET A 391 18.42 -5.50 2.95
N LYS A 392 17.42 -4.64 2.73
CA LYS A 392 17.60 -3.31 2.13
C LYS A 392 17.93 -2.27 3.20
N LEU A 393 19.17 -2.32 3.71
CA LEU A 393 19.72 -1.38 4.67
C LEU A 393 20.92 -0.67 4.04
N CYS A 394 20.99 0.66 4.14
CA CYS A 394 22.12 1.44 3.63
C CYS A 394 23.05 1.89 4.76
N LYS A 395 24.29 2.20 4.40
CA LYS A 395 25.35 2.60 5.32
C LYS A 395 24.94 3.81 6.15
N GLU A 396 24.34 4.80 5.51
CA GLU A 396 23.99 6.08 6.12
C GLU A 396 22.91 5.92 7.19
N MET A 397 22.02 4.93 7.06
CA MET A 397 21.06 4.58 8.11
C MET A 397 21.76 3.99 9.35
N VAL A 398 22.76 3.12 9.14
CA VAL A 398 23.54 2.53 10.23
C VAL A 398 24.39 3.59 10.94
N GLU A 399 25.01 4.49 10.18
CA GLU A 399 25.77 5.62 10.73
C GLU A 399 24.88 6.58 11.52
N ALA A 400 23.65 6.82 11.07
CA ALA A 400 22.67 7.64 11.80
C ALA A 400 22.25 7.01 13.15
N MET A 401 22.41 5.69 13.31
CA MET A 401 22.22 5.01 14.59
C MET A 401 23.49 5.03 15.46
N GLY A 402 24.60 5.58 14.98
CA GLY A 402 25.89 5.59 15.69
C GLY A 402 26.78 4.39 15.37
N GLY A 403 26.49 3.65 14.30
CA GLY A 403 27.29 2.52 13.84
C GLY A 403 26.85 1.17 14.42
N ALA A 404 27.46 0.09 13.92
CA ALA A 404 27.09 -1.29 14.21
C ALA A 404 27.28 -1.71 15.69
N GLU A 405 28.19 -1.03 16.41
CA GLU A 405 28.47 -1.28 17.83
C GLU A 405 27.61 -0.43 18.78
N SER A 406 26.71 0.41 18.24
CA SER A 406 25.90 1.30 19.05
C SER A 406 24.72 0.58 19.75
N GLN A 407 24.32 1.10 20.90
CA GLN A 407 23.10 0.65 21.58
C GLN A 407 21.84 0.87 20.73
N TYR A 408 21.82 1.92 19.92
CA TYR A 408 20.68 2.26 19.06
C TYR A 408 20.53 1.29 17.89
N TYR A 409 21.65 0.86 17.30
CA TYR A 409 21.66 -0.19 16.30
C TYR A 409 21.24 -1.55 16.91
N THR A 410 21.63 -1.82 18.16
CA THR A 410 21.15 -3.00 18.89
C THR A 410 19.62 -2.96 19.08
N ARG A 411 19.05 -1.79 19.39
CA ARG A 411 17.59 -1.60 19.48
C ARG A 411 16.90 -1.76 18.13
N PHE A 412 17.49 -1.24 17.05
CA PHE A 412 17.02 -1.50 15.68
C PHE A 412 16.93 -3.01 15.39
N LYS A 413 17.99 -3.77 15.69
CA LYS A 413 17.98 -5.25 15.52
C LYS A 413 16.87 -5.90 16.33
N SER A 414 16.65 -5.47 17.57
CA SER A 414 15.57 -5.98 18.43
C SER A 414 14.20 -5.77 17.79
N TYR A 415 13.89 -4.54 17.33
CA TYR A 415 12.62 -4.25 16.67
C TYR A 415 12.44 -5.04 15.37
N CYS A 416 13.51 -5.22 14.59
CA CYS A 416 13.48 -6.05 13.39
C CYS A 416 13.06 -7.50 13.70
N CYS A 417 13.70 -8.11 14.70
CA CYS A 417 13.41 -9.49 15.11
C CYS A 417 11.99 -9.65 15.65
N GLU A 418 11.55 -8.73 16.51
CA GLU A 418 10.20 -8.73 17.08
C GLU A 418 9.13 -8.57 16.00
N ALA A 419 9.30 -7.59 15.11
CA ALA A 419 8.39 -7.36 13.99
C ALA A 419 8.35 -8.56 13.04
N TYR A 420 9.50 -9.17 12.75
CA TYR A 420 9.57 -10.36 11.89
C TYR A 420 8.78 -11.53 12.48
N ASN A 421 8.92 -11.82 13.77
CA ASN A 421 8.17 -12.89 14.43
C ASN A 421 6.66 -12.59 14.51
N ILE A 422 6.24 -11.35 14.76
CA ILE A 422 4.82 -10.96 14.72
C ILE A 422 4.24 -11.20 13.32
N LEU A 423 4.93 -10.75 12.27
CA LEU A 423 4.46 -10.91 10.90
C LEU A 423 4.48 -12.38 10.44
N ARG A 424 5.42 -13.20 10.94
CA ARG A 424 5.44 -14.65 10.73
C ARG A 424 4.21 -15.34 11.27
N LYS A 425 3.72 -14.96 12.45
CA LYS A 425 2.47 -15.50 13.03
C LYS A 425 1.25 -15.19 12.16
N SER A 426 1.30 -14.11 11.39
CA SER A 426 0.26 -13.67 10.46
C SER A 426 0.52 -14.07 9.00
N SER A 427 1.45 -14.99 8.73
CA SER A 427 1.85 -15.36 7.36
C SER A 427 0.68 -15.86 6.51
N ASN A 428 -0.23 -16.64 7.10
CA ASN A 428 -1.38 -17.21 6.37
C ASN A 428 -2.27 -16.12 5.76
N LEU A 429 -2.52 -15.04 6.50
CA LEU A 429 -3.32 -13.93 6.02
C LEU A 429 -2.65 -13.26 4.82
N ILE A 430 -1.36 -12.93 4.96
CA ILE A 430 -0.58 -12.28 3.91
C ILE A 430 -0.53 -13.17 2.66
N LEU A 431 -0.27 -14.47 2.83
CA LEU A 431 -0.24 -15.44 1.74
C LEU A 431 -1.61 -15.55 1.05
N ASN A 432 -2.70 -15.68 1.79
CA ASN A 432 -4.06 -15.76 1.24
C ASN A 432 -4.39 -14.50 0.41
N LEU A 433 -4.00 -13.32 0.88
CA LEU A 433 -4.18 -12.08 0.11
C LEU A 433 -3.39 -12.09 -1.20
N PHE A 434 -2.15 -12.57 -1.21
CA PHE A 434 -1.39 -12.73 -2.46
C PHE A 434 -1.98 -13.79 -3.39
N HIS A 435 -2.56 -14.88 -2.86
CA HIS A 435 -3.25 -15.88 -3.68
C HIS A 435 -4.47 -15.29 -4.40
N LEU A 436 -5.20 -14.37 -3.75
CA LEU A 436 -6.33 -13.67 -4.38
C LEU A 436 -5.90 -12.69 -5.48
N ILE A 437 -4.68 -12.13 -5.40
CA ILE A 437 -4.11 -11.25 -6.44
C ILE A 437 -3.49 -12.05 -7.60
N ALA A 438 -3.23 -13.35 -7.44
CA ALA A 438 -2.55 -14.18 -8.43
C ALA A 438 -3.20 -14.18 -9.82
N GLY A 439 -4.54 -13.99 -9.89
CA GLY A 439 -5.30 -13.89 -11.14
C GLY A 439 -5.34 -12.50 -11.77
N SER A 440 -4.67 -11.51 -11.19
CA SER A 440 -4.61 -10.14 -11.72
C SER A 440 -3.53 -10.00 -12.81
N ASN A 441 -3.65 -8.96 -13.64
CA ASN A 441 -2.68 -8.61 -14.67
C ASN A 441 -1.61 -7.61 -14.19
N ILE A 442 -1.28 -7.62 -12.89
CA ILE A 442 -0.23 -6.76 -12.31
C ILE A 442 1.16 -7.24 -12.78
N PRO A 443 2.05 -6.39 -13.32
CA PRO A 443 3.23 -6.79 -14.09
C PRO A 443 4.17 -7.79 -13.42
N ASP A 444 4.58 -7.55 -12.17
CA ASP A 444 5.53 -8.44 -11.48
C ASP A 444 4.91 -9.74 -10.98
N ILE A 445 3.58 -9.78 -10.84
CA ILE A 445 2.82 -10.94 -10.36
C ILE A 445 2.40 -11.83 -11.52
N ALA A 446 1.89 -11.24 -12.60
CA ALA A 446 1.28 -11.94 -13.74
C ALA A 446 2.23 -12.88 -14.48
N PHE A 447 3.55 -12.68 -14.36
CA PHE A 447 4.53 -13.51 -15.08
C PHE A 447 4.62 -14.93 -14.53
N ASP A 448 4.60 -15.10 -13.20
CA ASP A 448 4.69 -16.40 -12.54
C ASP A 448 4.13 -16.28 -11.10
N PRO A 449 2.79 -16.28 -10.95
CA PRO A 449 2.15 -16.05 -9.66
C PRO A 449 2.52 -17.11 -8.61
N GLU A 450 2.52 -18.39 -8.99
CA GLU A 450 2.82 -19.51 -8.08
C GLU A 450 4.24 -19.40 -7.52
N LYS A 451 5.24 -19.20 -8.39
CA LYS A 451 6.62 -19.03 -7.94
C LYS A 451 6.81 -17.78 -7.09
N SER A 452 6.10 -16.70 -7.41
CA SER A 452 6.20 -15.45 -6.66
C SER A 452 5.63 -15.59 -5.26
N ILE A 453 4.52 -16.32 -5.12
CA ILE A 453 3.92 -16.68 -3.82
C ILE A 453 4.83 -17.64 -3.05
N LEU A 454 5.43 -18.63 -3.70
CA LEU A 454 6.39 -19.54 -3.05
C LEU A 454 7.60 -18.78 -2.51
N LYS A 455 8.18 -17.86 -3.28
CA LYS A 455 9.26 -16.98 -2.82
C LYS A 455 8.84 -16.15 -1.60
N LEU A 456 7.63 -15.61 -1.60
CA LEU A 456 7.09 -14.88 -0.45
C LEU A 456 6.97 -15.80 0.78
N GLN A 457 6.47 -17.01 0.61
CA GLN A 457 6.37 -18.01 1.68
C GLN A 457 7.75 -18.37 2.25
N GLU A 458 8.76 -18.54 1.40
CA GLU A 458 10.15 -18.82 1.82
C GLU A 458 10.72 -17.71 2.70
N LYS A 459 10.33 -16.44 2.50
CA LYS A 459 10.77 -15.30 3.34
C LYS A 459 10.29 -15.40 4.78
N PHE A 460 9.18 -16.10 5.04
CA PHE A 460 8.69 -16.25 6.41
C PHE A 460 9.46 -17.29 7.21
N ARG A 461 10.20 -18.21 6.58
CA ARG A 461 10.97 -19.27 7.27
C ARG A 461 10.16 -20.02 8.34
N LEU A 462 8.94 -20.43 7.97
CA LEU A 462 8.01 -21.13 8.87
C LEU A 462 8.54 -22.50 9.36
N ASP A 463 9.66 -22.95 8.81
CA ASP A 463 10.46 -24.10 9.27
C ASP A 463 11.22 -23.85 10.58
N LEU A 464 11.41 -22.59 10.97
CA LEU A 464 12.10 -22.20 12.19
C LEU A 464 11.11 -21.91 13.32
N ASP A 465 11.48 -22.15 14.57
CA ASP A 465 10.78 -21.63 15.74
C ASP A 465 11.11 -20.13 15.97
N ASP A 466 10.48 -19.52 16.97
CA ASP A 466 10.62 -18.09 17.26
C ASP A 466 12.07 -17.71 17.61
N GLU A 467 12.83 -18.56 18.32
CA GLU A 467 14.23 -18.28 18.70
C GLU A 467 15.20 -18.45 17.53
N ALA A 468 15.07 -19.54 16.76
CA ALA A 468 15.88 -19.76 15.57
C ALA A 468 15.62 -18.69 14.50
N ALA A 469 14.38 -18.19 14.40
CA ALA A 469 14.04 -17.08 13.52
C ALA A 469 14.73 -15.77 13.92
N ILE A 470 14.88 -15.49 15.22
CA ILE A 470 15.63 -14.33 15.72
C ILE A 470 17.09 -14.43 15.28
N HIS A 471 17.74 -15.58 15.49
CA HIS A 471 19.12 -15.79 15.07
C HIS A 471 19.30 -15.64 13.57
N PHE A 472 18.44 -16.31 12.79
CA PHE A 472 18.43 -16.18 11.33
C PHE A 472 18.32 -14.71 10.88
N PHE A 473 17.39 -13.95 11.46
CA PHE A 473 17.18 -12.58 11.05
C PHE A 473 18.33 -11.66 11.49
N GLN A 474 18.95 -11.91 12.65
CA GLN A 474 20.15 -11.19 13.07
C GLN A 474 21.32 -11.43 12.12
N ASP A 475 21.53 -12.67 11.68
CA ASP A 475 22.57 -13.02 10.71
C ASP A 475 22.32 -12.33 9.37
N LEU A 476 21.07 -12.32 8.89
CA LEU A 476 20.66 -11.60 7.69
C LEU A 476 21.01 -10.10 7.74
N ILE A 477 20.75 -9.48 8.89
CA ILE A 477 21.10 -8.07 9.13
C ILE A 477 22.62 -7.90 9.08
N ASN A 478 23.37 -8.75 9.78
CA ASN A 478 24.82 -8.68 9.87
C ASN A 478 25.49 -8.90 8.51
N GLU A 479 25.01 -9.84 7.69
CA GLU A 479 25.47 -10.05 6.32
C GLU A 479 25.25 -8.82 5.45
N SER A 480 24.05 -8.22 5.56
CA SER A 480 23.70 -7.00 4.81
C SER A 480 24.61 -5.84 5.17
N VAL A 481 24.96 -5.67 6.45
CA VAL A 481 25.90 -4.62 6.87
C VAL A 481 27.35 -4.98 6.55
N SER A 482 27.77 -6.25 6.70
CA SER A 482 29.08 -6.78 6.30
C SER A 482 29.42 -6.43 4.85
N ALA A 483 28.45 -6.56 3.95
CA ALA A 483 28.59 -6.16 2.55
C ALA A 483 28.83 -4.64 2.35
N LEU A 484 28.43 -3.80 3.31
CA LEU A 484 28.65 -2.35 3.30
C LEU A 484 30.02 -1.95 3.88
N PHE A 485 30.64 -2.77 4.73
CA PHE A 485 31.87 -2.40 5.46
C PHE A 485 33.07 -2.02 4.59
N PRO A 486 33.35 -2.64 3.42
CA PRO A 486 34.44 -2.18 2.55
C PRO A 486 34.26 -0.71 2.15
N GLN A 487 33.03 -0.26 1.93
CA GLN A 487 32.70 1.13 1.60
C GLN A 487 32.77 2.04 2.84
N MET A 488 32.43 1.52 4.03
CA MET A 488 32.59 2.24 5.31
C MET A 488 34.05 2.51 5.64
N VAL A 489 34.89 1.47 5.59
CA VAL A 489 36.32 1.54 5.90
C VAL A 489 37.04 2.46 4.92
N GLU A 490 36.76 2.40 3.62
CA GLU A 490 37.32 3.34 2.64
C GLU A 490 36.93 4.80 2.90
N THR A 491 35.70 5.04 3.37
CA THR A 491 35.24 6.40 3.67
C THR A 491 35.93 6.94 4.92
N ILE A 492 36.09 6.10 5.95
CA ILE A 492 36.83 6.42 7.17
C ILE A 492 38.30 6.65 6.84
N HIS A 493 38.91 5.84 5.96
CA HIS A 493 40.29 6.01 5.51
C HIS A 493 40.49 7.30 4.72
N ARG A 494 39.55 7.67 3.84
CA ARG A 494 39.56 8.96 3.12
C ARG A 494 39.38 10.14 4.07
N TRP A 495 38.50 10.03 5.06
CA TRP A 495 38.35 11.04 6.11
C TRP A 495 39.64 11.19 6.92
N ALA A 496 40.24 10.09 7.36
CA ALA A 496 41.50 10.10 8.11
C ALA A 496 42.69 10.67 7.30
N GLN A 497 42.65 10.54 5.97
CA GLN A 497 43.64 11.18 5.07
C GLN A 497 43.36 12.66 4.80
N TYR A 498 42.12 13.14 4.93
CA TYR A 498 41.76 14.55 4.74
C TYR A 498 42.12 15.43 5.96
N TRP A 499 42.31 14.81 7.13
CA TRP A 499 42.75 15.46 8.38
C TRP A 499 44.24 15.21 8.71
N ARG A 500 45.01 14.66 7.76
CA ARG A 500 46.48 14.71 7.72
C ARG A 500 46.91 15.72 6.67
#